data_AF-A0A382UT20-F1
#
_entry.id   AF-A0A382UT20-F1
#
_cell.length_a   1.000
_cell.length_b   1.000
_cell.length_c   1.000
_cell.angle_alpha   90.00
_cell.angle_beta   90.00
_cell.angle_gamma   90.00
#
_symmetry.space_group_name_H-M   'P 1'
#
loop_
_entity.id
_entity.type
_entity.pdbx_description
1 polymer ?
#
loop_
_entity_poly.entity_id
_entity_poly.type
_entity_poly.pdbx_seq_one_letter_code
_entity_poly.pdbx_strand_id
1 'polypeptide(L)' 'MDNIPISKQRCPSCSKTKMVLDEDKGELFCSFCGYVTPEQIV' A
#
# COMPACT_ATOMS: atom_id res chain seq x y z
N MET A 1 9.23 16.45 -2.71
CA MET A 1 8.16 15.43 -2.66
C MET A 1 8.52 14.45 -1.57
N ASP A 2 7.74 14.40 -0.50
CA ASP A 2 7.98 13.53 0.66
C ASP A 2 7.97 12.05 0.23
N ASN A 3 9.15 11.44 0.19
CA ASN A 3 9.31 10.00 0.02
C ASN A 3 8.89 9.33 1.34
N ILE A 4 7.58 9.21 1.57
CA ILE A 4 7.05 8.50 2.73
C ILE A 4 7.40 7.02 2.50
N PRO A 5 8.26 6.40 3.33
CA PRO A 5 8.59 5.00 3.17
C PRO A 5 7.31 4.16 3.29
N ILE A 6 7.18 3.11 2.48
CA ILE A 6 6.00 2.21 2.43
C ILE A 6 5.59 1.74 3.84
N SER A 7 6.57 1.50 4.72
CA SER A 7 6.31 1.10 6.11
C SER A 7 5.57 2.15 6.96
N LYS A 8 5.59 3.42 6.55
CA LYS A 8 4.87 4.54 7.15
C LYS A 8 3.57 4.88 6.41
N GLN A 9 3.29 4.27 5.26
CA GLN A 9 2.00 4.45 4.59
C GLN A 9 0.89 3.77 5.39
N ARG A 10 -0.15 4.54 5.72
CA ARG A 10 -1.38 4.00 6.30
C ARG A 10 -2.28 3.48 5.20
N CYS A 11 -2.88 2.32 5.46
CA CYS A 11 -3.92 1.77 4.61
C CYS A 11 -5.14 2.73 4.59
N PRO A 12 -5.62 3.17 3.41
CA PRO A 12 -6.81 4.02 3.30
C PRO A 12 -8.09 3.36 3.84
N SER A 13 -8.16 2.03 3.80
CA SER A 13 -9.35 1.26 4.20
C SER A 13 -9.42 1.03 5.71
N CYS A 14 -8.33 0.59 6.35
CA CYS A 14 -8.32 0.23 7.78
C CYS A 14 -7.45 1.14 8.66
N SER A 15 -6.81 2.15 8.09
CA SER A 15 -5.87 3.08 8.75
C SER A 15 -4.63 2.43 9.39
N LYS A 16 -4.40 1.13 9.20
CA LYS A 16 -3.22 0.42 9.73
C LYS A 16 -1.99 0.66 8.84
N THR A 17 -0.83 0.78 9.47
CA THR A 17 0.50 0.85 8.82
C THR A 17 1.03 -0.56 8.53
N LYS A 18 0.32 -1.31 7.69
CA LYS A 18 0.69 -2.67 7.24
C LYS A 18 0.54 -2.79 5.73
N MET A 19 1.07 -1.82 4.99
CA MET A 19 1.17 -1.87 3.53
C MET A 19 2.41 -2.68 3.14
N VAL A 20 2.27 -3.55 2.14
CA VAL A 20 3.29 -4.46 1.62
C VAL A 20 3.26 -4.36 0.10
N LEU A 21 4.42 -4.31 -0.53
CA LEU A 21 4.55 -4.39 -1.99
C LEU A 21 4.63 -5.87 -2.38
N ASP A 22 3.70 -6.33 -3.20
CA ASP A 22 3.75 -7.62 -3.85
C ASP A 22 4.68 -7.50 -5.06
N GLU A 23 5.88 -8.08 -4.98
CA GLU A 23 6.88 -7.99 -6.06
C GLU A 23 6.50 -8.85 -7.28
N ASP A 24 5.69 -9.90 -7.09
CA ASP A 24 5.20 -10.77 -8.17
C ASP A 24 4.21 -10.04 -9.11
N LYS A 25 3.35 -9.18 -8.54
CA LYS A 25 2.36 -8.40 -9.31
C LYS A 25 2.73 -6.94 -9.50
N GLY A 26 3.64 -6.41 -8.68
CA GLY A 26 3.94 -4.98 -8.62
C GLY A 26 2.88 -4.16 -7.87
N GLU A 27 2.02 -4.80 -7.07
CA GLU A 27 0.87 -4.16 -6.42
C GLU A 27 1.13 -3.89 -4.93
N LEU A 28 0.71 -2.71 -4.43
CA LEU A 28 0.82 -2.39 -3.01
C LEU A 28 -0.47 -2.76 -2.28
N PHE A 29 -0.44 -3.73 -1.37
CA PHE A 29 -1.62 -4.17 -0.63
C PHE A 29 -1.45 -4.12 0.89
N CYS A 30 -2.57 -4.06 1.60
CA CYS A 30 -2.60 -4.12 3.06
C CYS A 30 -2.78 -5.56 3.52
N SER A 31 -1.76 -6.11 4.17
CA SER A 31 -1.80 -7.47 4.72
C SER A 31 -2.74 -7.64 5.92
N PHE A 32 -3.37 -6.56 6.39
CA PHE A 32 -4.32 -6.60 7.51
C PHE A 32 -5.78 -6.73 7.05
N CYS A 33 -6.21 -5.91 6.09
CA CYS A 33 -7.62 -5.90 5.63
C CYS A 33 -7.80 -6.33 4.17
N GLY A 34 -6.72 -6.60 3.44
CA GLY A 34 -6.76 -7.01 2.03
C GLY A 34 -6.96 -5.85 1.04
N TYR A 35 -6.88 -4.59 1.48
CA TYR A 35 -6.96 -3.44 0.58
C TYR A 35 -5.79 -3.44 -0.41
N VAL A 36 -6.07 -3.37 -1.72
CA VAL A 36 -5.04 -3.23 -2.77
C VAL A 36 -5.05 -1.79 -3.27
N THR A 37 -3.88 -1.18 -3.42
CA THR A 37 -3.75 0.18 -3.94
C THR A 37 -3.99 0.13 -5.44
N PRO A 38 -5.00 0.85 -5.96
CA PRO A 38 -5.24 0.89 -7.38
C PRO A 38 -4.05 1.56 -8.08
N GLU A 39 -3.55 0.94 -9.15
CA GLU A 39 -2.51 1.51 -9.99
C GLU A 39 -3.02 2.83 -10.57
N GLN A 40 -2.29 3.94 -10.35
CA GLN A 40 -2.64 5.21 -10.96
C GLN A 40 -2.19 5.17 -12.42
N ILE A 41 -3.12 4.80 -13.31
CA ILE A 41 -2.95 4.97 -14.75
C ILE A 41 -2.96 6.49 -15.01
N VAL A 42 -1.80 7.06 -15.33
CA VAL A 42 -1.61 8.46 -15.76
C VAL A 42 -1.61 8.59 -17.27
#